data_AF-A0A955N1G7-F1
#
_entry.id   AF-A0A955N1G7-F1
#
_cell.length_a   1.000
_cell.length_b   1.000
_cell.length_c   1.000
_cell.angle_alpha   90.00
_cell.angle_beta   90.00
_cell.angle_gamma   90.00
#
_symmetry.space_group_name_H-M   'P 1'
#
loop_
_entity.id
_entity.type
_entity.pdbx_description
1 polymer ?
#
loop_
_entity_poly.entity_id
_entity_poly.type
_entity_poly.pdbx_seq_one_letter_code
_entity_poly.pdbx_strand_id
1 'polypeptide(L)' 'PSTWVSRFYPESTPEFVANAFLYENGILYDLNAAIPWGSKWDRLLYAIDINDRGQIIGVGLIDGHERGFLMTPVEGGL' A
#
# COMPACT_ATOMS: atom_id res chain seq x y z
N PRO A 1 1.79 2.68 -21.81
CA PRO A 1 1.22 2.82 -20.45
C PRO A 1 2.25 2.33 -19.42
N SER A 2 2.81 3.26 -18.64
CA SER A 2 3.94 3.00 -17.74
C SER A 2 3.49 3.20 -16.30
N THR A 3 3.12 2.12 -15.64
CA THR A 3 2.78 2.11 -14.20
C THR A 3 4.07 1.96 -13.41
N TRP A 4 4.33 2.88 -12.48
CA TRP A 4 5.51 2.83 -11.60
C TRP A 4 5.06 2.87 -10.14
N VAL A 5 5.69 2.04 -9.31
CA VAL A 5 5.63 2.12 -7.84
C VAL A 5 6.94 2.74 -7.39
N SER A 6 6.90 3.87 -6.68
CA SER A 6 8.10 4.55 -6.18
C SER A 6 8.03 4.80 -4.69
N ARG A 7 9.21 4.81 -4.06
CA ARG A 7 9.43 5.21 -2.68
C ARG A 7 9.82 6.69 -2.67
N PHE A 8 9.11 7.52 -1.89
CA PHE A 8 9.42 8.95 -1.75
C PHE A 8 10.19 9.21 -0.45
N TYR A 9 11.32 9.93 -0.53
CA TYR A 9 12.11 10.33 0.63
C TYR A 9 12.27 11.87 0.69
N PRO A 10 11.47 12.62 1.48
CA PRO A 10 11.75 14.02 1.77
C PRO A 10 12.68 14.15 2.99
N GLU A 11 13.75 14.96 2.88
CA GLU A 11 14.70 15.17 3.97
C GLU A 11 14.05 15.83 5.21
N SER A 12 14.28 15.23 6.39
CA SER A 12 14.20 15.79 7.76
C SER A 12 12.83 16.03 8.45
N THR A 13 12.03 14.97 8.65
CA THR A 13 11.12 14.85 9.82
C THR A 13 11.22 13.44 10.44
N PRO A 14 11.04 13.24 11.77
CA PRO A 14 11.28 11.94 12.44
C PRO A 14 10.28 10.84 12.11
N GLU A 15 9.28 11.13 11.28
CA GLU A 15 8.30 10.16 10.85
C GLU A 15 8.27 10.20 9.33
N PHE A 16 9.22 9.51 8.69
CA PHE A 16 8.94 8.97 7.37
C PHE A 16 7.78 8.01 7.55
N VAL A 17 6.59 8.57 7.42
CA VAL A 17 5.38 7.79 7.40
C VAL A 17 5.36 7.08 6.05
N ALA A 18 6.08 5.97 5.97
CA ALA A 18 6.04 5.09 4.83
C ALA A 18 4.56 4.71 4.63
N ASN A 19 4.02 5.05 3.46
CA ASN A 19 2.66 4.76 3.07
C ASN A 19 2.68 3.97 1.76
N ALA A 20 1.91 2.89 1.71
CA ALA A 20 1.68 2.15 0.50
C ALA A 20 0.67 2.89 -0.38
N PHE A 21 1.04 3.17 -1.63
CA PHE A 21 0.17 3.83 -2.61
C PHE A 21 0.02 2.96 -3.87
N LEU A 22 -1.14 3.09 -4.52
CA LEU A 22 -1.39 2.62 -5.88
C LEU A 22 -1.55 3.84 -6.79
N TYR A 23 -0.81 3.92 -7.88
CA TYR A 23 -1.03 4.93 -8.92
C TYR A 23 -1.63 4.27 -10.15
N GLU A 24 -2.85 4.64 -10.49
CA GLU A 24 -3.59 4.05 -11.60
C GLU A 24 -4.41 5.12 -12.33
N ASN A 25 -4.35 5.12 -13.66
CA ASN A 25 -5.12 6.03 -14.52
C ASN A 25 -4.99 7.52 -14.17
N GLY A 26 -3.82 7.95 -13.69
CA GLY A 26 -3.58 9.34 -13.30
C GLY A 26 -3.98 9.68 -11.86
N ILE A 27 -4.49 8.70 -11.11
CA ILE A 27 -4.99 8.88 -9.74
C ILE A 27 -4.07 8.14 -8.76
N LEU A 28 -3.72 8.81 -7.66
CA LEU A 28 -2.95 8.24 -6.56
C LEU A 28 -3.91 7.83 -5.43
N TYR A 29 -3.95 6.54 -5.14
CA TYR A 29 -4.75 5.94 -4.07
C TYR A 29 -3.85 5.59 -2.88
N ASP A 30 -4.24 6.01 -1.68
CA ASP A 30 -3.62 5.53 -0.44
C ASP A 30 -4.21 4.16 -0.07
N LEU A 31 -3.38 3.12 -0.06
CA LEU A 31 -3.82 1.76 0.26
C LEU A 31 -4.21 1.58 1.73
N ASN A 32 -3.75 2.48 2.62
CA ASN A 32 -4.18 2.46 4.01
C ASN A 32 -5.67 2.81 4.16
N ALA A 33 -6.23 3.60 3.23
CA ALA A 33 -7.66 3.91 3.22
C ALA A 33 -8.54 2.70 2.89
N ALA A 34 -7.95 1.63 2.34
CA ALA A 34 -8.62 0.39 1.97
C ALA A 34 -8.44 -0.74 3.01
N ILE A 35 -7.79 -0.48 4.15
CA ILE A 35 -7.71 -1.47 5.24
C ILE A 35 -9.10 -1.68 5.83
N PRO A 36 -9.63 -2.92 5.84
CA PRO A 36 -10.96 -3.19 6.40
C PRO A 36 -11.03 -2.88 7.90
N TRP A 37 -12.18 -2.39 8.36
CA TRP A 37 -12.47 -2.26 9.78
C TRP A 37 -12.30 -3.62 10.49
N GLY A 38 -11.60 -3.63 11.63
CA GLY A 38 -11.29 -4.85 12.38
C GLY A 38 -10.11 -5.67 11.83
N SER A 39 -9.40 -5.17 10.81
CA SER A 39 -8.13 -5.73 10.37
C SER A 39 -7.09 -5.72 11.50
N LYS A 40 -6.17 -6.70 11.46
CA LYS A 40 -4.99 -6.74 12.34
C LYS A 40 -3.84 -5.85 11.85
N TRP A 41 -3.97 -5.30 10.65
CA TRP A 41 -2.96 -4.40 10.08
C TRP A 41 -3.10 -3.02 10.70
N ASP A 42 -2.04 -2.56 11.36
CA ASP A 42 -1.95 -1.19 11.88
C ASP A 42 -1.78 -0.19 10.72
N ARG A 43 -0.96 -0.59 9.74
CA ARG A 43 -0.53 0.24 8.61
C ARG A 43 0.11 -0.58 7.50
N LEU A 44 -0.01 -0.13 6.25
CA LEU A 44 0.78 -0.57 5.11
C LEU A 44 1.87 0.46 4.80
N LEU A 45 3.14 0.04 4.84
CA LEU A 45 4.31 0.92 4.75
C LEU A 45 4.72 1.17 3.30
N TYR A 46 4.77 0.13 2.47
CA TYR A 46 5.06 0.27 1.05
C TYR A 46 4.51 -0.91 0.26
N ALA A 47 3.98 -0.61 -0.93
CA ALA A 47 3.69 -1.61 -1.95
C ALA A 47 4.99 -1.95 -2.70
N ILE A 48 5.13 -3.22 -3.10
CA ILE A 48 6.30 -3.74 -3.82
C ILE A 48 5.95 -4.01 -5.28
N ASP A 49 4.83 -4.70 -5.52
CA ASP A 49 4.44 -5.12 -6.87
C ASP A 49 2.93 -5.31 -6.98
N ILE A 50 2.42 -5.31 -8.21
CA ILE A 50 1.03 -5.55 -8.57
C ILE A 50 0.95 -6.49 -9.78
N ASN A 51 0.10 -7.53 -9.72
CA ASN A 51 -0.11 -8.44 -10.84
C ASN A 51 -1.33 -8.07 -11.71
N ASP A 52 -1.51 -8.76 -12.84
CA ASP A 52 -2.62 -8.52 -13.79
C ASP A 52 -4.02 -8.73 -13.20
N ARG A 53 -4.13 -9.34 -12.00
CA ARG A 53 -5.40 -9.48 -11.27
C ARG A 53 -5.64 -8.34 -10.28
N GLY A 54 -4.79 -7.31 -10.28
CA GLY A 54 -4.86 -6.18 -9.36
C GLY A 54 -4.41 -6.52 -7.93
N GLN A 55 -3.77 -7.67 -7.72
CA GLN A 55 -3.30 -8.05 -6.39
C GLN A 55 -1.98 -7.36 -6.08
N ILE A 56 -1.89 -6.75 -4.90
CA ILE A 56 -0.76 -5.94 -4.48
C ILE A 56 -0.04 -6.65 -3.33
N ILE A 57 1.27 -6.81 -3.44
CA ILE A 57 2.13 -7.27 -2.35
C ILE A 57 2.92 -6.10 -1.77
N GLY A 58 3.29 -6.20 -0.50
CA GLY A 58 4.09 -5.17 0.16
C GLY A 58 4.46 -5.51 1.59
N VAL A 59 4.93 -4.50 2.32
CA VAL A 59 5.24 -4.61 3.75
C VAL A 59 4.38 -3.64 4.54
N GLY A 60 3.83 -4.12 5.66
CA GLY A 60 3.04 -3.36 6.62
C GLY A 60 3.39 -3.73 8.05
N LEU A 61 2.63 -3.21 9.01
CA LEU A 61 2.78 -3.44 10.44
C LEU A 61 1.60 -4.22 11.01
N ILE A 62 1.91 -5.20 11.85
CA ILE A 62 0.98 -5.84 12.77
C ILE A 62 1.62 -5.78 14.16
N ASP A 63 0.94 -5.16 15.11
CA ASP A 63 1.44 -4.89 16.46
C ASP A 63 2.84 -4.22 16.43
N GLY A 64 3.03 -3.26 15.51
CA GLY A 64 4.31 -2.57 15.32
C GLY A 64 5.45 -3.39 14.69
N HIS A 65 5.21 -4.63 14.27
CA HIS A 65 6.22 -5.47 13.62
C HIS A 65 5.98 -5.57 12.11
N GLU A 66 7.07 -5.47 11.32
CA GLU A 66 6.98 -5.61 9.87
C GLU A 66 6.53 -7.02 9.45
N ARG A 67 5.57 -7.07 8.53
CA ARG A 67 5.03 -8.28 7.94
C ARG A 67 4.74 -8.05 6.46
N GLY A 68 4.90 -9.10 5.66
CA GLY A 68 4.45 -9.10 4.26
C GLY A 68 2.93 -9.16 4.18
N PHE A 69 2.34 -8.37 3.29
CA PHE A 69 0.90 -8.41 3.01
C PHE A 69 0.62 -8.80 1.56
N LEU A 70 -0.60 -9.30 1.34
CA LEU A 70 -1.24 -9.47 0.04
C LEU A 70 -2.61 -8.81 0.10
N MET A 71 -2.81 -7.73 -0.65
CA MET A 71 -4.14 -7.15 -0.88
C MET A 71 -4.72 -7.77 -2.14
N THR A 72 -5.96 -8.24 -2.04
CA THR A 72 -6.72 -8.76 -3.17
C THR A 72 -7.93 -7.85 -3.39
N PRO A 73 -8.19 -7.39 -4.62
CA PRO A 73 -9.40 -6.63 -4.92
C PRO A 73 -10.65 -7.43 -4.51
N VAL A 74 -11.63 -6.75 -3.93
CA VAL A 74 -12.97 -7.31 -3.73
C VAL A 74 -13.72 -7.21 -5.07
N GLU A 75 -14.44 -8.26 -5.47
CA GLU A 75 -15.27 -8.19 -6.68
C GLU A 75 -16.23 -6.99 -6.60
N GLY A 76 -16.20 -6.13 -7.62
CA GLY A 76 -17.06 -4.94 -7.70
C GLY A 76 -16.47 -3.63 -7.18
N GLY A 77 -15.18 -3.57 -6.82
CA GLY A 77 -14.43 -2.31 -6.69
C GLY A 77 -13.11 -2.45 -7.43
N LEU A 78 -12.72 -1.59 -8.37
CA LEU A 78 -12.99 -0.15 -8.56
C LEU A 78 -14.22 0.22 -9.39
#